data_AF-W5P282-F1
#
_entry.id   AF-W5P282-F1
#
_cell.length_a   1.000
_cell.length_b   1.000
_cell.length_c   1.000
_cell.angle_alpha   90.00
_cell.angle_beta   90.00
_cell.angle_gamma   90.00
#
_symmetry.space_group_name_H-M   'P 1'
#
loop_
_entity.id
_entity.type
_entity.pdbx_description
1 polymer ?
#
loop_
_entity_poly.entity_id
_entity_poly.type
_entity_poly.pdbx_seq_one_letter_code
_entity_poly.pdbx_strand_id
1 'polypeptide(L)'
;MPVQPPSKDTEEMEAEGDSAAEMNGEEEESEEERSGSQTESEEESSEMDEEDYERRRSECVSEMMDLEKQFSELKEKLFRERLSQLRVRLEEVGAERAPEYTEPLGGLQRSLKIRIQVAGIYKGFCLDVIRNKYECELQGAKQHLESEKLLLYDTLQGELQERIPGLGGGPAGRVWGAEWWDDKLHARGSSKTWDSLPPNKRKKAPLVSGPYIVYMLQEIDILEDWTAIKKARAAVSPQKRKSDGRLAGPLRVPPPAISPVLLRGPPLQPSLVWAPPLPSPGPEQPRPGA
;
A
#
# COMPACT_ATOMS: atom_id res chain seq x y z
N MET A 1 -17.93 -19.36 25.66
CA MET A 1 -18.36 -20.30 24.61
C MET A 1 -18.67 -19.50 23.35
N PRO A 2 -17.79 -19.45 22.35
CA PRO A 2 -18.12 -18.91 21.03
C PRO A 2 -18.38 -20.05 20.03
N VAL A 3 -19.51 -19.97 19.33
CA VAL A 3 -19.91 -20.89 18.25
C VAL A 3 -19.44 -20.29 16.91
N GLN A 4 -18.70 -21.09 16.13
CA GLN A 4 -18.27 -20.81 14.74
C GLN A 4 -19.42 -21.02 13.74
N PRO A 5 -19.29 -20.49 12.50
CA PRO A 5 -19.80 -21.17 11.32
C PRO A 5 -18.66 -21.57 10.34
N PRO A 6 -18.87 -22.62 9.51
CA PRO A 6 -17.83 -23.26 8.72
C PRO A 6 -17.69 -22.67 7.30
N SER A 7 -16.46 -22.69 6.79
CA SER A 7 -16.11 -22.53 5.37
C SER A 7 -16.29 -23.85 4.63
N LYS A 8 -16.95 -23.82 3.47
CA LYS A 8 -16.98 -24.91 2.48
C LYS A 8 -16.26 -24.40 1.23
N ASP A 9 -15.09 -24.96 0.99
CA ASP A 9 -14.37 -24.90 -0.28
C ASP A 9 -15.06 -25.86 -1.26
N THR A 10 -15.35 -25.39 -2.47
CA THR A 10 -15.66 -26.24 -3.61
C THR A 10 -14.80 -25.74 -4.76
N GLU A 11 -13.72 -26.47 -5.03
CA GLU A 11 -12.95 -26.40 -6.26
C GLU A 11 -13.81 -26.95 -7.40
N GLU A 12 -14.04 -26.18 -8.45
CA GLU A 12 -14.36 -26.75 -9.77
C GLU A 12 -13.48 -26.04 -10.81
N MET A 13 -12.61 -26.84 -11.43
CA MET A 13 -11.74 -26.48 -12.55
C MET A 13 -12.60 -26.35 -13.81
N GLU A 14 -12.57 -25.20 -14.47
CA GLU A 14 -13.04 -25.09 -15.86
C GLU A 14 -11.89 -25.47 -16.81
N ALA A 15 -11.95 -26.69 -17.34
CA ALA A 15 -11.14 -27.15 -18.45
C ALA A 15 -11.98 -27.02 -19.73
N GLU A 16 -11.72 -25.99 -20.54
CA GLU A 16 -12.15 -25.98 -21.94
C GLU A 16 -11.31 -26.98 -22.73
N GLY A 17 -11.95 -28.08 -23.15
CA GLY A 17 -11.42 -29.06 -24.08
C GLY A 17 -12.34 -29.14 -25.29
N ASP A 18 -12.01 -28.37 -26.33
CA ASP A 18 -12.51 -28.54 -27.68
C ASP A 18 -11.94 -29.85 -28.25
N SER A 19 -12.81 -30.82 -28.53
CA SER A 19 -12.46 -32.10 -29.16
C SER A 19 -13.69 -32.72 -29.81
N ALA A 20 -13.97 -32.32 -31.06
CA ALA A 20 -14.77 -33.09 -31.99
C ALA A 20 -13.96 -34.32 -32.44
N ALA A 21 -14.32 -35.51 -32.00
CA ALA A 21 -13.75 -36.75 -32.49
C ALA A 21 -14.69 -37.94 -32.25
N GLU A 22 -14.87 -38.75 -33.31
CA GLU A 22 -15.28 -40.16 -33.32
C GLU A 22 -16.78 -40.51 -33.19
N MET A 23 -17.40 -40.80 -34.34
CA MET A 23 -18.30 -41.96 -34.45
C MET A 23 -17.95 -42.70 -35.75
N ASN A 24 -16.94 -43.57 -35.67
CA ASN A 24 -16.60 -44.56 -36.68
C ASN A 24 -17.55 -45.76 -36.48
N GLY A 25 -18.42 -46.02 -37.46
CA GLY A 25 -19.30 -47.18 -37.49
C GLY A 25 -18.65 -48.28 -38.31
N GLU A 26 -18.13 -49.31 -37.65
CA GLU A 26 -17.65 -50.53 -38.29
C GLU A 26 -18.54 -51.71 -37.89
N GLU A 27 -18.76 -52.53 -38.90
CA GLU A 27 -19.67 -53.66 -39.04
C GLU A 27 -19.21 -54.87 -38.22
N GLU A 28 -20.14 -55.65 -37.67
CA GLU A 28 -19.88 -57.06 -37.32
C GLU A 28 -21.10 -57.90 -37.69
N GLU A 29 -20.80 -58.98 -38.42
CA GLU A 29 -21.70 -59.93 -39.02
C GLU A 29 -22.23 -60.91 -37.97
N SER A 30 -23.45 -61.40 -38.16
CA SER A 30 -23.89 -62.67 -37.57
C SER A 30 -24.87 -63.33 -38.54
N GLU A 31 -24.32 -64.25 -39.33
CA GLU A 31 -25.10 -65.31 -39.97
C GLU A 31 -25.44 -66.36 -38.91
N GLU A 32 -26.68 -66.86 -38.90
CA GLU A 32 -26.92 -68.31 -38.91
C GLU A 32 -28.43 -68.64 -39.08
N GLU A 33 -28.63 -69.65 -39.93
CA GLU A 33 -29.65 -70.71 -39.84
C GLU A 33 -31.12 -70.42 -40.23
N ARG A 34 -31.45 -70.96 -41.42
CA ARG A 34 -32.79 -71.29 -41.90
C ARG A 34 -33.57 -72.16 -40.90
N SER A 35 -34.84 -71.84 -40.66
CA SER A 35 -35.84 -72.86 -40.38
C SER A 35 -37.15 -72.51 -41.09
N GLY A 36 -37.51 -73.34 -42.06
CA GLY A 36 -38.79 -73.27 -42.75
C GLY A 36 -39.89 -73.84 -41.87
N SER A 37 -40.97 -73.09 -41.72
CA SER A 37 -42.27 -73.65 -41.42
C SER A 37 -43.31 -72.95 -42.29
N GLN A 38 -43.68 -73.64 -43.37
CA GLN A 38 -44.94 -73.43 -44.06
C GLN A 38 -46.04 -73.88 -43.10
N THR A 39 -46.74 -72.93 -42.50
CA THR A 39 -48.09 -73.14 -42.00
C THR A 39 -48.94 -72.02 -42.54
N GLU A 40 -49.50 -72.26 -43.72
CA GLU A 40 -50.75 -71.65 -44.16
C GLU A 40 -51.77 -71.71 -43.02
N SER A 41 -51.93 -70.55 -42.36
CA SER A 41 -53.05 -70.24 -41.49
C SER A 41 -53.77 -69.09 -42.16
N GLU A 42 -54.90 -69.44 -42.74
CA GLU A 42 -55.88 -68.53 -43.27
C GLU A 42 -56.39 -67.61 -42.13
N GLU A 43 -56.75 -66.39 -42.52
CA GLU A 43 -57.67 -65.51 -41.77
C GLU A 43 -57.10 -64.71 -40.58
N GLU A 44 -56.24 -63.73 -40.87
CA GLU A 44 -56.36 -62.44 -40.19
C GLU A 44 -55.96 -61.30 -41.14
N SER A 45 -56.70 -61.17 -42.25
CA SER A 45 -56.74 -59.92 -43.00
C SER A 45 -57.55 -58.91 -42.19
N SER A 46 -56.96 -58.34 -41.14
CA SER A 46 -57.48 -57.11 -40.53
C SER A 46 -57.16 -55.98 -41.51
N GLU A 47 -57.97 -55.90 -42.56
CA GLU A 47 -58.04 -54.78 -43.49
C GLU A 47 -58.43 -53.55 -42.66
N MET A 48 -57.44 -52.85 -42.12
CA MET A 48 -57.68 -51.52 -41.56
C MET A 48 -58.23 -50.71 -42.73
N ASP A 49 -59.46 -50.23 -42.58
CA ASP A 49 -60.06 -49.42 -43.61
C ASP A 49 -59.26 -48.12 -43.78
N GLU A 50 -59.35 -47.54 -44.97
CA GLU A 50 -58.70 -46.26 -45.28
C GLU A 50 -59.08 -45.16 -44.27
N GLU A 51 -60.27 -45.29 -43.66
CA GLU A 51 -60.78 -44.37 -42.65
C GLU A 51 -59.99 -44.43 -41.33
N ASP A 52 -59.62 -45.62 -40.86
CA ASP A 52 -58.75 -45.77 -39.69
C ASP A 52 -57.32 -45.26 -39.95
N TYR A 53 -56.82 -45.39 -41.18
CA TYR A 53 -55.53 -44.83 -41.58
C TYR A 53 -55.54 -43.31 -41.57
N GLU A 54 -56.58 -42.69 -42.15
CA GLU A 54 -56.77 -41.24 -42.14
C GLU A 54 -57.03 -40.72 -40.72
N ARG A 55 -57.74 -41.47 -39.87
CA ARG A 55 -57.93 -41.13 -38.45
C ARG A 55 -56.58 -41.00 -37.74
N ARG A 56 -55.70 -42.00 -37.85
CA ARG A 56 -54.36 -41.97 -37.24
C ARG A 56 -53.49 -40.84 -37.78
N ARG A 57 -53.57 -40.56 -39.09
CA ARG A 57 -52.87 -39.41 -39.68
C ARG A 57 -53.37 -38.09 -39.09
N SER A 58 -54.68 -37.92 -38.99
CA SER A 58 -55.29 -36.71 -38.44
C SER A 58 -54.94 -36.48 -36.96
N GLU A 59 -54.91 -37.54 -36.16
CA GLU A 59 -54.50 -37.50 -34.74
C GLU A 59 -53.03 -37.08 -34.61
N CYS A 60 -52.13 -37.71 -35.38
CA CYS A 60 -50.70 -37.36 -35.40
C CYS A 60 -50.47 -35.89 -35.80
N VAL A 61 -51.18 -35.41 -36.83
CA VAL A 61 -51.11 -34.00 -37.24
C VAL A 61 -51.67 -33.09 -36.15
N SER A 62 -52.78 -33.45 -35.51
CA SER A 62 -53.37 -32.68 -34.41
C SER A 62 -52.42 -32.55 -33.23
N GLU A 63 -51.81 -33.66 -32.79
CA GLU A 63 -50.83 -33.66 -31.71
C GLU A 63 -49.62 -32.79 -32.06
N MET A 64 -49.12 -32.88 -33.30
CA MET A 64 -47.99 -32.07 -33.73
C MET A 64 -48.35 -30.58 -33.78
N MET A 65 -49.59 -30.24 -34.17
CA MET A 65 -50.09 -28.86 -34.13
C MET A 65 -50.18 -28.33 -32.69
N ASP A 66 -50.65 -29.14 -31.75
CA ASP A 66 -50.71 -28.77 -30.33
C ASP A 66 -49.31 -28.56 -29.74
N LEU A 67 -48.35 -29.41 -30.10
CA LEU A 67 -46.94 -29.26 -29.70
C LEU A 67 -46.32 -27.98 -30.29
N GLU A 68 -46.50 -27.71 -31.57
CA GLU A 68 -45.99 -26.51 -32.23
C GLU A 68 -46.57 -25.25 -31.58
N LYS A 69 -47.87 -25.27 -31.24
CA LYS A 69 -48.51 -24.19 -30.50
C LYS A 69 -47.86 -23.98 -29.14
N GLN A 70 -47.69 -25.03 -28.35
CA GLN A 70 -47.02 -24.94 -27.04
C GLN A 70 -45.59 -24.42 -27.18
N PHE A 71 -44.83 -24.89 -28.17
CA PHE A 71 -43.48 -24.44 -28.42
C PHE A 71 -43.42 -22.96 -28.78
N SER A 72 -44.34 -22.48 -29.63
CA SER A 72 -44.44 -21.07 -29.99
C SER A 72 -44.77 -20.18 -28.78
N GLU A 73 -45.68 -20.61 -27.91
CA GLU A 73 -46.03 -19.88 -26.68
C GLU A 73 -44.87 -19.84 -25.70
N LEU A 74 -44.15 -20.95 -25.52
CA LEU A 74 -42.97 -21.03 -24.66
C LEU A 74 -41.86 -20.13 -25.17
N LYS A 75 -41.62 -20.15 -26.48
CA LYS A 75 -40.63 -19.30 -27.15
C LYS A 75 -40.95 -17.82 -26.94
N GLU A 76 -42.22 -17.44 -27.11
CA GLU A 76 -42.64 -16.06 -26.88
C GLU A 76 -42.47 -15.64 -25.40
N LYS A 77 -42.86 -16.50 -24.45
CA LYS A 77 -42.66 -16.26 -23.02
C LYS A 77 -41.18 -16.03 -22.68
N LEU A 78 -40.28 -16.88 -23.21
CA LEU A 78 -38.84 -16.76 -23.01
C LEU A 78 -38.30 -15.42 -23.53
N PHE A 79 -38.71 -15.01 -24.74
CA PHE A 79 -38.28 -13.73 -25.31
C PHE A 79 -38.82 -12.54 -24.53
N ARG A 80 -40.09 -12.57 -24.12
CA ARG A 80 -40.69 -11.52 -23.30
C ARG A 80 -39.99 -11.38 -21.96
N GLU A 81 -39.70 -12.50 -21.28
CA GLU A 81 -38.95 -12.49 -20.03
C GLU A 81 -37.54 -11.92 -20.23
N ARG A 82 -36.81 -12.41 -21.24
CA ARG A 82 -35.46 -11.92 -21.54
C ARG A 82 -35.45 -10.43 -21.84
N LEU A 83 -36.42 -9.94 -22.60
CA LEU A 83 -36.55 -8.52 -22.91
C LEU A 83 -36.88 -7.71 -21.64
N SER A 84 -37.70 -8.24 -20.74
CA SER A 84 -37.99 -7.61 -19.45
C SER A 84 -36.74 -7.50 -18.58
N GLN A 85 -35.94 -8.57 -18.47
CA GLN A 85 -34.67 -8.55 -17.74
C GLN A 85 -33.72 -7.47 -18.28
N LEU A 86 -33.60 -7.37 -19.61
CA LEU A 86 -32.75 -6.36 -20.25
C LEU A 86 -33.26 -4.93 -20.01
N ARG A 87 -34.58 -4.71 -20.06
CA ARG A 87 -35.19 -3.40 -19.78
C ARG A 87 -34.92 -2.96 -18.34
N VAL A 88 -35.06 -3.86 -17.37
CA VAL A 88 -34.76 -3.55 -15.96
C VAL A 88 -33.29 -3.18 -15.79
N ARG A 89 -32.36 -3.97 -16.33
CA ARG A 89 -30.92 -3.65 -16.25
C ARG A 89 -30.59 -2.32 -16.92
N LEU A 90 -31.21 -2.02 -18.07
CA LEU A 90 -31.02 -0.74 -18.76
C LEU A 90 -31.52 0.44 -17.90
N GLU A 91 -32.66 0.29 -17.24
CA GLU A 91 -33.21 1.29 -16.31
C GLU A 91 -32.31 1.47 -15.09
N GLU A 92 -31.77 0.39 -14.52
CA GLU A 92 -30.84 0.44 -13.39
C GLU A 92 -29.54 1.18 -13.74
N VAL A 93 -29.00 0.93 -14.93
CA VAL A 93 -27.84 1.64 -15.46
C VAL A 93 -28.18 3.11 -15.72
N GLY A 94 -29.31 3.39 -16.38
CA GLY A 94 -29.78 4.74 -16.66
C GLY A 94 -30.07 5.58 -15.41
N ALA A 95 -30.52 4.93 -14.34
CA ALA A 95 -30.73 5.54 -13.03
C ALA A 95 -29.46 5.58 -12.15
N GLU A 96 -28.30 5.20 -12.68
CA GLU A 96 -27.02 5.14 -11.96
C GLU A 96 -27.06 4.26 -10.69
N ARG A 97 -27.91 3.22 -10.67
CA ARG A 97 -28.07 2.29 -9.56
C ARG A 97 -27.51 0.89 -9.82
N ALA A 98 -27.01 0.66 -11.03
CA ALA A 98 -26.41 -0.60 -11.42
C ALA A 98 -25.27 -1.00 -10.44
N PRO A 99 -25.39 -2.12 -9.72
CA PRO A 99 -24.44 -2.52 -8.66
C PRO A 99 -23.03 -2.74 -9.20
N GLU A 100 -22.91 -3.26 -10.42
CA GLU A 100 -21.63 -3.52 -11.09
C GLU A 100 -20.75 -2.28 -11.28
N TYR A 101 -21.35 -1.08 -11.28
CA TYR A 101 -20.64 0.19 -11.39
C TYR A 101 -20.61 0.96 -10.07
N THR A 102 -21.71 0.96 -9.32
CA THR A 102 -21.85 1.74 -8.08
C THR A 102 -20.99 1.21 -6.95
N GLU A 103 -20.81 -0.11 -6.83
CA GLU A 103 -19.98 -0.69 -5.79
C GLU A 103 -18.48 -0.35 -5.96
N PRO A 104 -17.86 -0.55 -7.15
CA PRO A 104 -16.50 -0.07 -7.42
C PRO A 104 -16.35 1.44 -7.22
N LEU A 105 -17.33 2.24 -7.63
CA LEU A 105 -17.33 3.69 -7.43
C LEU A 105 -17.30 4.05 -5.94
N GLY A 106 -18.12 3.40 -5.10
CA GLY A 106 -18.10 3.57 -3.66
C GLY A 106 -16.76 3.13 -3.03
N GLY A 107 -16.11 2.11 -3.57
CA GLY A 107 -14.74 1.72 -3.22
C GLY A 107 -13.72 2.84 -3.50
N LEU A 108 -13.77 3.43 -4.70
CA LEU A 108 -12.89 4.53 -5.09
C LEU A 108 -13.12 5.79 -4.24
N GLN A 109 -14.38 6.15 -3.96
CA GLN A 109 -14.71 7.29 -3.10
C GLN A 109 -14.16 7.11 -1.68
N ARG A 110 -14.27 5.91 -1.10
CA ARG A 110 -13.66 5.58 0.20
C ARG A 110 -12.14 5.71 0.15
N SER A 111 -11.50 5.19 -0.88
CA SER A 111 -10.05 5.31 -1.09
C SER A 111 -9.59 6.77 -1.18
N LEU A 112 -10.31 7.60 -1.93
CA LEU A 112 -10.04 9.03 -2.03
C LEU A 112 -10.12 9.72 -0.65
N LYS A 113 -11.19 9.45 0.11
CA LYS A 113 -11.37 10.01 1.46
C LYS A 113 -10.21 9.63 2.38
N ILE A 114 -9.77 8.38 2.36
CA ILE A 114 -8.62 7.91 3.15
C ILE A 114 -7.34 8.63 2.72
N ARG A 115 -7.07 8.77 1.42
CA ARG A 115 -5.88 9.48 0.93
C ARG A 115 -5.82 10.93 1.39
N ILE A 116 -6.96 11.63 1.35
CA ILE A 116 -7.06 13.01 1.84
C ILE A 116 -6.80 13.08 3.35
N GLN A 117 -7.39 12.17 4.13
CA GLN A 117 -7.17 12.11 5.58
C GLN A 117 -5.70 11.85 5.93
N VAL A 118 -5.09 10.84 5.30
CA VAL A 118 -3.67 10.50 5.50
C VAL A 118 -2.77 11.68 5.12
N ALA A 119 -3.04 12.35 3.99
CA ALA A 119 -2.29 13.53 3.58
C ALA A 119 -2.44 14.68 4.59
N GLY A 120 -3.63 14.87 5.16
CA GLY A 120 -3.87 15.86 6.22
C GLY A 120 -3.06 15.56 7.49
N ILE A 121 -3.06 14.32 7.95
CA ILE A 121 -2.28 13.86 9.12
C ILE A 121 -0.77 14.04 8.85
N TYR A 122 -0.31 13.63 7.67
CA TYR A 122 1.09 13.77 7.27
C TYR A 122 1.53 15.24 7.28
N LYS A 123 0.71 16.14 6.71
CA LYS A 123 0.95 17.58 6.76
C LYS A 123 1.04 18.08 8.20
N GLY A 124 0.17 17.61 9.10
CA GLY A 124 0.21 17.92 10.53
C GLY A 124 1.57 17.57 11.14
N PHE A 125 2.04 16.32 10.94
CA PHE A 125 3.36 15.91 11.43
C PHE A 125 4.51 16.70 10.84
N CYS A 126 4.46 17.07 9.55
CA CYS A 126 5.48 17.92 8.95
C CYS A 126 5.55 19.29 9.64
N LEU A 127 4.40 19.90 9.97
CA LEU A 127 4.36 21.18 10.69
C LEU A 127 4.87 21.04 12.12
N ASP A 128 4.52 19.96 12.82
CA ASP A 128 5.01 19.69 14.17
C ASP A 128 6.54 19.51 14.18
N VAL A 129 7.11 18.81 13.20
CA VAL A 129 8.57 18.67 13.07
C VAL A 129 9.24 20.03 12.84
N ILE A 130 8.66 20.89 12.01
CA ILE A 130 9.19 22.24 11.77
C ILE A 130 9.14 23.07 13.07
N ARG A 131 8.00 23.04 13.78
CA ARG A 131 7.84 23.75 15.05
C ARG A 131 8.85 23.28 16.09
N ASN A 132 8.99 21.96 16.26
CA ASN A 132 9.93 21.40 17.23
C ASN A 132 11.38 21.79 16.92
N LYS A 133 11.79 21.77 15.65
CA LYS A 133 13.13 22.22 15.26
C LYS A 133 13.36 23.69 15.62
N TYR A 134 12.40 24.54 15.28
CA TYR A 134 12.44 25.96 15.62
C TYR A 134 12.55 26.20 17.13
N GLU A 135 11.74 25.50 17.93
CA GLU A 135 11.75 25.62 19.39
C GLU A 135 13.09 25.16 20.00
N CYS A 136 13.63 24.03 19.52
CA CYS A 136 14.94 23.53 19.96
C CYS A 136 16.08 24.50 19.59
N GLU A 137 16.08 25.07 18.39
CA GLU A 137 17.07 26.06 17.96
C GLU A 137 16.99 27.33 18.82
N LEU A 138 15.78 27.83 19.07
CA LEU A 138 15.55 28.99 19.91
C LEU A 138 16.06 28.75 21.35
N GLN A 139 15.79 27.57 21.91
CA GLN A 139 16.28 27.18 23.22
C GLN A 139 17.80 27.07 23.24
N GLY A 140 18.39 26.41 22.24
CA GLY A 140 19.84 26.26 22.12
C GLY A 140 20.56 27.59 22.03
N ALA A 141 20.03 28.54 21.25
CA ALA A 141 20.61 29.89 21.13
C ALA A 141 20.54 30.67 22.46
N LYS A 142 19.43 30.57 23.19
CA LYS A 142 19.29 31.22 24.51
C LYS A 142 20.29 30.66 25.52
N GLN A 143 20.40 29.35 25.62
CA GLN A 143 21.33 28.68 26.54
C GLN A 143 22.79 28.99 26.18
N HIS A 144 23.10 29.03 24.88
CA HIS A 144 24.44 29.39 24.41
C HIS A 144 24.81 30.81 24.84
N LEU A 145 23.93 31.79 24.62
CA LEU A 145 24.14 33.17 25.05
C LEU A 145 24.31 33.30 26.57
N GLU A 146 23.48 32.62 27.35
CA GLU A 146 23.57 32.62 28.82
C GLU A 146 24.91 32.03 29.32
N SER A 147 25.36 30.94 28.69
CA SER A 147 26.64 30.30 28.98
C SER A 147 27.83 31.20 28.63
N GLU A 148 27.83 31.81 27.45
CA GLU A 148 28.90 32.73 27.03
C GLU A 148 28.96 33.96 27.94
N LYS A 149 27.80 34.51 28.31
CA LYS A 149 27.73 35.62 29.26
C LYS A 149 28.37 35.24 30.58
N LEU A 150 28.05 34.07 31.14
CA LEU A 150 28.62 33.60 32.41
C LEU A 150 30.13 33.39 32.30
N LEU A 151 30.58 32.73 31.23
CA LEU A 151 31.99 32.47 30.97
C LEU A 151 32.79 33.77 30.84
N LEU A 152 32.23 34.81 30.22
CA LEU A 152 32.87 36.11 30.08
C LEU A 152 33.01 36.81 31.44
N TYR A 153 32.00 36.73 32.31
CA TYR A 153 32.09 37.25 33.68
C TYR A 153 33.17 36.54 34.49
N ASP A 154 33.23 35.21 34.44
CA ASP A 154 34.26 34.41 35.12
C ASP A 154 35.66 34.77 34.59
N THR A 155 35.81 34.91 33.27
CA THR A 155 37.07 35.32 32.63
C THR A 155 37.51 36.70 33.12
N LEU A 156 36.62 37.70 33.08
CA LEU A 156 36.90 39.06 33.54
C LEU A 156 37.24 39.08 35.04
N GLN A 157 36.49 38.33 35.85
CA GLN A 157 36.74 38.21 37.27
C GLN A 157 38.12 37.59 37.54
N GLY A 158 38.48 36.54 36.80
CA GLY A 158 39.81 35.92 36.86
C GLY A 158 40.93 36.90 36.50
N GLU A 159 40.79 37.65 35.40
CA GLU A 159 41.77 38.67 35.00
C GLU A 159 41.92 39.78 36.05
N LEU A 160 40.82 40.24 36.64
CA LEU A 160 40.86 41.23 37.71
C LEU A 160 41.55 40.66 38.97
N GLN A 161 41.24 39.42 39.34
CA GLN A 161 41.87 38.74 40.47
C GLN A 161 43.37 38.53 40.27
N GLU A 162 43.83 38.25 39.05
CA GLU A 162 45.26 38.13 38.72
C GLU A 162 45.99 39.48 38.84
N ARG A 163 45.33 40.60 38.48
CA ARG A 163 45.92 41.94 38.56
C ARG A 163 46.02 42.51 39.99
N ILE A 164 45.14 42.10 40.90
CA ILE A 164 45.09 42.62 42.29
C ILE A 164 46.41 42.36 43.07
N PRO A 165 47.01 41.16 43.07
CA PRO A 165 48.31 40.90 43.71
C PRO A 165 49.46 41.76 43.14
N GLY A 166 49.46 42.04 41.84
CA GLY A 166 50.46 42.90 41.18
C GLY A 166 50.37 44.38 41.59
N LEU A 167 49.21 44.82 42.06
CA LEU A 167 48.98 46.18 42.58
C LEU A 167 49.23 46.30 44.09
N GLY A 168 49.10 45.21 44.85
CA GLY A 168 49.16 45.22 46.32
C GLY A 168 50.49 44.78 46.95
N GLY A 169 51.40 44.16 46.18
CA GLY A 169 52.50 43.37 46.77
C GLY A 169 53.93 43.66 46.30
N GLY A 170 54.21 44.78 45.62
CA GLY A 170 55.55 45.05 45.11
C GLY A 170 56.00 46.51 45.26
N PRO A 171 57.18 46.81 45.83
CA PRO A 171 57.79 48.14 45.80
C PRO A 171 58.26 48.59 44.39
N ALA A 172 57.60 48.14 43.33
CA ALA A 172 57.87 48.47 41.93
C ALA A 172 56.81 49.40 41.31
N GLY A 173 55.81 49.86 42.09
CA GLY A 173 54.82 50.87 41.67
C GLY A 173 55.38 52.29 41.42
N ARG A 174 56.72 52.47 41.39
CA ARG A 174 57.39 53.75 41.08
C ARG A 174 58.40 53.66 39.92
N VAL A 175 58.56 52.50 39.27
CA VAL A 175 59.54 52.32 38.19
C VAL A 175 58.94 51.46 37.08
N TRP A 176 57.99 51.99 36.31
CA TRP A 176 57.44 51.28 35.15
C TRP A 176 57.50 52.08 33.84
N GLY A 177 58.29 53.16 33.79
CA GLY A 177 58.32 54.07 32.65
C GLY A 177 59.42 53.81 31.59
N ALA A 178 60.41 52.94 31.83
CA ALA A 178 61.67 53.02 31.08
C ALA A 178 62.11 51.78 30.27
N GLU A 179 61.67 50.56 30.58
CA GLU A 179 62.29 49.33 29.99
C GLU A 179 61.42 48.56 28.97
N TRP A 180 60.18 48.97 28.69
CA TRP A 180 59.33 48.25 27.73
C TRP A 180 59.72 48.49 26.26
N TRP A 181 60.34 49.63 25.93
CA TRP A 181 60.56 50.02 24.52
C TRP A 181 61.71 49.30 23.80
N ASP A 182 62.30 48.25 24.39
CA ASP A 182 63.41 47.55 23.76
C ASP A 182 63.33 46.03 23.94
N ASP A 183 62.30 45.42 23.35
CA ASP A 183 62.38 43.98 23.02
C ASP A 183 61.66 43.68 21.71
N LYS A 184 62.29 44.11 20.62
CA LYS A 184 61.87 43.75 19.25
C LYS A 184 63.01 43.15 18.46
N LEU A 185 63.80 42.25 19.03
CA LEU A 185 64.71 41.41 18.25
C LEU A 185 65.00 40.14 19.04
N HIS A 186 64.31 39.02 18.73
CA HIS A 186 64.97 37.75 18.42
C HIS A 186 63.95 36.72 17.90
N ALA A 187 64.32 36.14 16.76
CA ALA A 187 63.57 35.16 16.01
C ALA A 187 63.92 33.72 16.44
N ARG A 188 63.09 32.78 15.95
CA ARG A 188 63.43 31.40 15.54
C ARG A 188 63.10 30.28 16.55
N GLY A 189 62.06 29.51 16.20
CA GLY A 189 61.77 28.20 16.78
C GLY A 189 61.10 27.27 15.76
N SER A 190 61.92 26.56 14.98
CA SER A 190 61.52 25.44 14.11
C SER A 190 61.57 24.16 14.94
N SER A 191 60.46 23.40 15.04
CA SER A 191 60.55 21.97 15.35
C SER A 191 59.45 21.17 14.67
N LYS A 192 59.89 20.16 13.94
CA LYS A 192 59.16 19.15 13.20
C LYS A 192 58.85 17.97 14.13
N THR A 193 57.76 17.26 13.80
CA THR A 193 57.58 15.80 13.92
C THR A 193 57.67 15.15 15.29
N TRP A 194 56.50 14.73 15.81
CA TRP A 194 56.35 13.43 16.48
C TRP A 194 54.95 12.87 16.16
N ASP A 195 54.87 12.17 15.04
CA ASP A 195 53.90 11.10 14.83
C ASP A 195 54.44 9.87 15.56
N SER A 196 53.67 9.33 16.52
CA SER A 196 53.85 7.99 17.05
C SER A 196 52.56 7.55 17.75
N LEU A 197 51.70 6.85 17.01
CA LEU A 197 50.68 5.98 17.56
C LEU A 197 51.31 4.64 18.01
N PRO A 198 50.67 3.93 18.96
CA PRO A 198 50.48 2.50 18.73
C PRO A 198 49.03 2.03 19.02
N PRO A 199 48.67 0.82 18.54
CA PRO A 199 47.30 0.41 18.27
C PRO A 199 46.65 -0.33 19.44
N ASN A 200 45.33 -0.21 19.61
CA ASN A 200 44.56 -1.25 20.31
C ASN A 200 43.11 -1.33 19.83
N LYS A 201 42.79 -2.42 19.13
CA LYS A 201 41.45 -2.79 18.69
C LYS A 201 40.64 -3.32 19.89
N ARG A 202 40.07 -2.43 20.67
CA ARG A 202 38.84 -2.71 21.42
C ARG A 202 37.80 -1.74 20.88
N LYS A 203 36.65 -2.24 20.42
CA LYS A 203 35.50 -1.40 20.06
C LYS A 203 35.08 -0.64 21.32
N LYS A 204 35.67 0.53 21.54
CA LYS A 204 35.17 1.49 22.51
C LYS A 204 33.89 2.06 21.92
N ALA A 205 32.88 2.24 22.77
CA ALA A 205 31.69 3.00 22.40
C ALA A 205 32.14 4.33 21.79
N PRO A 206 31.43 4.86 20.77
CA PRO A 206 31.78 6.14 20.18
C PRO A 206 31.92 7.17 21.30
N LEU A 207 33.14 7.64 21.56
CA LEU A 207 33.31 8.85 22.36
C LEU A 207 32.76 9.97 21.47
N VAL A 208 31.67 10.57 21.90
CA VAL A 208 31.09 11.76 21.26
C VAL A 208 32.13 12.86 21.35
N SER A 209 32.91 13.03 20.28
CA SER A 209 33.80 14.16 20.09
C SER A 209 32.98 15.30 19.51
N GLY A 210 32.35 16.09 20.39
CA GLY A 210 31.56 17.27 20.07
C GLY A 210 31.10 17.97 21.36
N PRO A 211 30.60 19.21 21.29
CA PRO A 211 30.12 19.94 22.47
C PRO A 211 29.13 19.07 23.25
N TYR A 212 29.38 18.92 24.54
CA TYR A 212 28.65 17.99 25.40
C TYR A 212 27.21 18.49 25.54
N ILE A 213 26.25 17.76 24.97
CA ILE A 213 24.84 18.04 25.18
C ILE A 213 24.48 17.51 26.57
N VAL A 214 24.57 18.36 27.58
CA VAL A 214 24.02 18.07 28.91
C VAL A 214 22.52 18.26 28.84
N TYR A 215 21.78 17.19 28.60
CA TYR A 215 20.35 17.23 28.88
C TYR A 215 20.18 17.29 30.40
N MET A 216 19.68 18.41 30.93
CA MET A 216 19.23 18.55 32.32
C MET A 216 17.95 17.74 32.55
N LEU A 217 17.93 16.47 32.15
CA LEU A 217 16.84 15.55 32.41
C LEU A 217 16.85 15.19 33.88
N GLN A 218 15.67 15.11 34.48
CA GLN A 218 15.57 14.64 35.84
C GLN A 218 15.95 13.16 35.88
N GLU A 219 16.56 12.73 36.98
CA GLU A 219 16.94 11.33 37.17
C GLU A 219 15.74 10.38 37.02
N ILE A 220 14.54 10.87 37.34
CA ILE A 220 13.26 10.15 37.18
C ILE A 220 12.98 9.85 35.71
N ASP A 221 13.08 10.85 34.82
CA ASP A 221 12.80 10.69 33.38
C ASP A 221 13.81 9.73 32.72
N ILE A 222 15.08 9.82 33.13
CA ILE A 222 16.15 8.93 32.65
C ILE A 222 15.85 7.48 33.07
N LEU A 223 15.41 7.27 34.31
CA LEU A 223 15.07 5.95 34.83
C LEU A 223 13.82 5.38 34.15
N GLU A 224 12.81 6.21 33.90
CA GLU A 224 11.60 5.82 33.19
C GLU A 224 11.94 5.37 31.76
N ASP A 225 12.64 6.19 30.98
CA ASP A 225 13.08 5.86 29.62
C ASP A 225 13.96 4.61 29.59
N TRP A 226 14.87 4.47 30.57
CA TRP A 226 15.69 3.27 30.71
C TRP A 226 14.85 2.00 30.93
N THR A 227 13.80 2.08 31.75
CA THR A 227 12.87 0.96 31.94
C THR A 227 12.05 0.67 30.69
N ALA A 228 11.60 1.70 29.98
CA ALA A 228 10.88 1.57 28.72
C ALA A 228 11.74 0.87 27.65
N ILE A 229 13.00 1.27 27.50
CA ILE A 229 13.97 0.65 26.59
C ILE A 229 14.21 -0.82 26.98
N LYS A 230 14.40 -1.12 28.27
CA LYS A 230 14.55 -2.50 28.75
C LYS A 230 13.33 -3.36 28.41
N LYS A 231 12.12 -2.84 28.62
CA LYS A 231 10.86 -3.53 28.34
C LYS A 231 10.69 -3.79 26.84
N ALA A 232 10.95 -2.79 26.00
CA ALA A 232 10.91 -2.93 24.54
C ALA A 232 11.95 -3.94 24.04
N ARG A 233 13.20 -3.92 24.56
CA ARG A 233 14.23 -4.89 24.17
C ARG A 233 13.89 -6.32 24.59
N ALA A 234 13.23 -6.52 25.73
CA ALA A 234 12.76 -7.84 26.15
C ALA A 234 11.67 -8.38 25.21
N ALA A 235 10.72 -7.53 24.80
CA ALA A 235 9.67 -7.89 23.85
C ALA A 235 10.19 -8.19 22.43
N VAL A 236 11.33 -7.62 22.05
CA VAL A 236 11.96 -7.78 20.72
C VAL A 236 13.04 -8.88 20.71
N SER A 237 13.37 -9.50 21.85
CA SER A 237 14.35 -10.58 21.87
C SER A 237 13.80 -11.82 21.12
N PRO A 238 14.56 -12.41 20.16
CA PRO A 238 14.11 -13.59 19.45
C PRO A 238 14.08 -14.76 20.43
N GLN A 239 12.88 -15.23 20.80
CA GLN A 239 12.74 -16.51 21.48
C GLN A 239 13.39 -17.58 20.61
N LYS A 240 14.53 -18.10 21.08
CA LYS A 240 15.25 -19.24 20.53
C LYS A 240 14.33 -20.46 20.66
N ARG A 241 13.46 -20.68 19.67
CA ARG A 241 12.70 -21.93 19.55
C ARG A 241 13.69 -23.06 19.33
N LYS A 242 13.91 -23.86 20.38
CA LYS A 242 14.35 -25.25 20.24
C LYS A 242 13.21 -26.00 19.54
N SER A 243 13.39 -26.35 18.28
CA SER A 243 12.54 -27.31 17.59
C SER A 243 13.31 -28.62 17.46
N ASP A 244 13.00 -29.58 18.34
CA ASP A 244 13.16 -30.99 18.01
C ASP A 244 12.13 -31.35 16.93
N GLY A 245 12.55 -32.15 15.94
CA GLY A 245 11.92 -32.22 14.64
C GLY A 245 10.55 -32.91 14.60
N ARG A 246 9.71 -32.46 13.66
CA ARG A 246 9.08 -33.28 12.60
C ARG A 246 8.25 -32.38 11.67
N LEU A 247 8.53 -32.53 10.37
CA LEU A 247 7.72 -32.29 9.17
C LEU A 247 6.45 -31.42 9.29
N ALA A 248 6.53 -30.19 8.75
CA ALA A 248 5.52 -29.52 7.92
C ALA A 248 5.94 -28.03 7.79
N GLY A 249 6.49 -27.64 6.64
CA GLY A 249 6.86 -26.25 6.38
C GLY A 249 5.63 -25.41 6.00
N PRO A 250 5.39 -24.24 6.63
CA PRO A 250 4.40 -23.31 6.15
C PRO A 250 4.96 -22.52 4.97
N LEU A 251 4.13 -22.32 3.94
CA LEU A 251 4.39 -21.49 2.77
C LEU A 251 4.95 -20.12 3.20
N ARG A 252 6.19 -19.87 2.77
CA ARG A 252 6.86 -18.58 2.83
C ARG A 252 6.23 -17.68 1.77
N VAL A 253 5.34 -16.78 2.19
CA VAL A 253 4.89 -15.67 1.33
C VAL A 253 6.12 -14.78 1.06
N PRO A 254 6.49 -14.50 -0.21
CA PRO A 254 7.60 -13.61 -0.50
C PRO A 254 7.24 -12.16 -0.12
N PRO A 255 8.21 -11.34 0.31
CA PRO A 255 7.96 -9.91 0.46
C PRO A 255 7.64 -9.29 -0.90
N PRO A 256 6.83 -8.21 -0.98
CA PRO A 256 6.57 -7.53 -2.23
C PRO A 256 7.90 -7.04 -2.81
N ALA A 257 8.19 -7.42 -4.06
CA ALA A 257 9.30 -6.88 -4.82
C ALA A 257 9.09 -5.37 -4.97
N ILE A 258 9.85 -4.58 -4.23
CA ILE A 258 10.01 -3.15 -4.51
C ILE A 258 10.87 -3.09 -5.77
N SER A 259 10.22 -2.88 -6.91
CA SER A 259 10.89 -2.60 -8.18
C SER A 259 11.85 -1.42 -7.99
N PRO A 260 13.12 -1.50 -8.38
CA PRO A 260 14.05 -0.38 -8.38
C PRO A 260 13.79 0.48 -9.62
N VAL A 261 12.57 0.99 -9.75
CA VAL A 261 12.21 1.99 -10.75
C VAL A 261 11.46 3.07 -10.02
N LEU A 262 12.20 3.85 -9.22
CA LEU A 262 11.85 5.21 -8.77
C LEU A 262 13.05 5.85 -8.03
N LEU A 263 14.27 5.57 -8.49
CA LEU A 263 15.47 6.34 -8.14
C LEU A 263 15.97 7.10 -9.38
N ARG A 264 15.07 7.83 -10.03
CA ARG A 264 15.43 8.90 -10.97
C ARG A 264 14.24 9.86 -11.02
N GLY A 265 14.30 10.91 -10.22
CA GLY A 265 13.36 12.01 -10.36
C GLY A 265 13.44 12.59 -11.77
N PRO A 266 12.30 12.96 -12.39
CA PRO A 266 12.35 13.70 -13.65
C PRO A 266 13.03 15.05 -13.42
N PRO A 267 13.80 15.58 -14.39
CA PRO A 267 14.32 16.93 -14.29
C PRO A 267 13.15 17.92 -14.19
N LEU A 268 13.27 18.89 -13.28
CA LEU A 268 12.38 20.03 -13.13
C LEU A 268 12.15 20.68 -14.50
N GLN A 269 10.96 20.51 -15.07
CA GLN A 269 10.52 21.34 -16.18
C GLN A 269 9.95 22.65 -15.62
N PRO A 270 10.25 23.80 -16.25
CA PRO A 270 9.74 25.08 -15.81
C PRO A 270 8.22 25.16 -16.04
N SER A 271 7.48 25.35 -14.95
CA SER A 271 6.19 26.05 -14.85
C SER A 271 5.28 26.04 -16.09
N LEU A 272 4.38 25.06 -16.18
CA LEU A 272 3.08 25.27 -16.83
C LEU A 272 2.16 25.96 -15.82
N VAL A 273 2.01 27.27 -16.01
CA VAL A 273 1.03 28.10 -15.30
C VAL A 273 -0.36 27.52 -15.54
N TRP A 274 -1.03 27.14 -14.45
CA TRP A 274 -2.44 26.77 -14.48
C TRP A 274 -3.27 27.98 -14.91
N ALA A 275 -3.82 27.95 -16.13
CA ALA A 275 -4.80 28.91 -16.58
C ALA A 275 -6.21 28.43 -16.17
N PRO A 276 -7.03 29.25 -15.49
CA PRO A 276 -8.42 28.90 -15.22
C PRO A 276 -9.24 28.86 -16.53
N PRO A 277 -10.30 28.04 -16.61
CA PRO A 277 -11.13 27.94 -17.81
C PRO A 277 -11.88 29.26 -18.08
N LEU A 278 -11.93 29.67 -19.36
CA LEU A 278 -12.75 30.81 -19.79
C LEU A 278 -14.25 30.53 -19.53
N PRO A 279 -15.03 31.55 -19.14
CA PRO A 279 -16.47 31.41 -19.00
C PRO A 279 -17.13 31.16 -20.37
N SER A 280 -18.02 30.18 -20.43
CA SER A 280 -18.81 29.84 -21.62
C SER A 280 -19.67 31.03 -22.07
N PRO A 281 -19.82 31.26 -23.39
CA PRO A 281 -20.76 32.26 -23.88
C PRO A 281 -22.19 31.82 -23.56
N GLY A 282 -22.92 32.68 -22.84
CA GLY A 282 -24.33 32.49 -22.52
C GLY A 282 -25.23 32.48 -23.76
N PRO A 283 -26.50 32.07 -23.63
CA PRO A 283 -27.39 31.85 -24.76
C PRO A 283 -27.69 33.17 -25.51
N GLU A 284 -27.51 33.14 -26.83
CA GLU A 284 -27.92 34.17 -27.77
C GLU A 284 -29.40 34.50 -27.59
N GLN A 285 -29.72 35.76 -27.27
CA GLN A 285 -31.06 36.29 -27.45
C GLN A 285 -31.30 36.60 -28.94
N PRO A 286 -32.50 36.33 -29.48
CA PRO A 286 -32.82 36.64 -30.87
C PRO A 286 -32.91 38.16 -31.07
N ARG A 287 -32.23 38.68 -32.09
CA ARG A 287 -32.34 40.09 -32.50
C ARG A 287 -33.72 40.36 -33.12
N PRO A 288 -34.35 41.52 -32.85
CA PRO A 288 -35.57 41.94 -33.52
C PRO A 288 -35.26 42.44 -34.94
N GLY A 289 -36.26 42.33 -35.81
CA GLY A 289 -36.11 42.40 -37.27
C GLY A 289 -35.72 43.74 -37.87
N ALA A 290 -35.37 43.63 -39.16
CA ALA A 290 -35.49 44.62 -40.21
C ALA A 290 -35.75 43.86 -41.52
#